data_AF-A0A5B8LR46-F1
#
_entry.id   AF-A0A5B8LR46-F1
#
_cell.length_a   1.000
_cell.length_b   1.000
_cell.length_c   1.000
_cell.angle_alpha   90.00
_cell.angle_beta   90.00
_cell.angle_gamma   90.00
#
_symmetry.space_group_name_H-M   'P 1'
#
loop_
_entity.id
_entity.type
_entity.pdbx_description
1 polymer ?
#
loop_
_entity_poly.entity_id
_entity_poly.type
_entity_poly.pdbx_seq_one_letter_code
_entity_poly.pdbx_strand_id
1 'polypeptide(L)'
;MIFIGIALVVAVGLALLISADAGSMVGLTQAQTAQLVPLLVILIVIAGGVFTRRRKASELMGSVLLWVGIFGVAALTYAYRDELTNVAARVAGEFRPEVAVVDAEQGLATFRRGMGGHFEINATVNGHTTPMIFDTGASAVVLTIADAEAAGIDTDGLAFTIPVSTANGTGRAARVRLDRIEVGGIVRERVVAFVTEGGALETSLLGMTFLETLSRYSVTQNSLELQD
;
A
#
# COMPACT_ATOMS: atom_id res chain seq x y z
N MET A 1 6.14 -17.65 51.01
CA MET A 1 4.69 -17.38 50.93
C MET A 1 4.28 -16.69 49.64
N ILE A 2 5.01 -15.68 49.13
CA ILE A 2 4.70 -14.99 47.85
C ILE A 2 4.80 -15.92 46.63
N PHE A 3 5.75 -16.87 46.61
CA PHE A 3 5.87 -17.87 45.54
C PHE A 3 4.66 -18.79 45.42
N ILE A 4 3.96 -19.08 46.52
CA ILE A 4 2.74 -19.89 46.51
C ILE A 4 1.61 -19.09 45.87
N GLY A 5 1.52 -17.78 46.13
CA GLY A 5 0.53 -16.91 45.49
C GLY A 5 0.74 -16.74 43.98
N ILE A 6 1.99 -16.55 43.54
CA ILE A 6 2.33 -16.47 42.11
C ILE A 6 2.09 -17.82 41.43
N ALA A 7 2.51 -18.93 42.04
CA ALA A 7 2.23 -20.27 41.51
C ALA A 7 0.73 -20.56 41.40
N LEU A 8 -0.08 -20.03 42.33
CA LEU A 8 -1.54 -20.21 42.31
C LEU A 8 -2.21 -19.34 41.24
N VAL A 9 -1.74 -18.11 41.01
CA VAL A 9 -2.20 -17.27 39.89
C VAL A 9 -1.80 -17.86 38.54
N VAL A 10 -0.59 -18.42 38.45
CA VAL A 10 -0.12 -19.14 37.26
C VAL A 10 -0.91 -20.42 37.04
N ALA A 11 -1.20 -21.19 38.09
CA ALA A 11 -2.01 -22.40 38.01
C ALA A 11 -3.46 -22.10 37.61
N VAL A 12 -4.05 -21.00 38.10
CA VAL A 12 -5.38 -20.53 37.69
C VAL A 12 -5.37 -20.04 36.24
N GLY A 13 -4.34 -19.30 35.84
CA GLY A 13 -4.13 -18.90 34.44
C GLY A 13 -3.95 -20.10 33.51
N LEU A 14 -3.22 -21.14 33.95
CA LEU A 14 -3.06 -22.40 33.22
C LEU A 14 -4.36 -23.21 33.17
N ALA A 15 -5.17 -23.21 34.24
CA ALA A 15 -6.45 -23.89 34.26
C ALA A 15 -7.47 -23.23 33.30
N LEU A 16 -7.44 -21.90 33.20
CA LEU A 16 -8.23 -21.12 32.23
C LEU A 16 -7.71 -21.25 30.79
N LEU A 17 -6.42 -21.55 30.63
CA LEU A 17 -5.76 -21.87 29.35
C LEU A 17 -6.21 -23.21 28.76
N ILE A 18 -6.57 -24.18 29.61
CA ILE A 18 -6.97 -25.53 29.21
C ILE A 18 -8.47 -25.61 28.87
N SER A 19 -9.29 -24.71 29.40
CA SER A 19 -10.71 -24.66 29.04
C SER A 19 -10.92 -23.85 27.75
N ALA A 20 -11.28 -24.55 26.67
CA ALA A 20 -11.57 -23.97 25.36
C ALA A 20 -12.74 -22.93 25.36
N ASP A 21 -13.49 -22.83 26.47
CA ASP A 21 -14.64 -21.94 26.65
C ASP A 21 -14.37 -20.70 27.53
N ALA A 22 -13.15 -20.50 28.02
CA ALA A 22 -12.86 -19.35 28.89
C ALA A 22 -12.99 -18.00 28.17
N GLY A 23 -12.60 -17.94 26.89
CA GLY A 23 -12.70 -16.73 26.06
C GLY A 23 -14.15 -16.35 25.74
N SER A 24 -14.99 -17.34 25.44
CA SER A 24 -16.39 -17.13 25.06
C SER A 24 -17.22 -16.55 26.21
N MET A 25 -16.92 -16.94 27.47
CA MET A 25 -17.57 -16.41 28.68
C MET A 25 -17.35 -14.90 28.89
N VAL A 26 -16.27 -14.33 28.34
CA VAL A 26 -15.95 -12.90 28.42
C VAL A 26 -16.15 -12.21 27.05
N GLY A 27 -16.79 -12.90 26.09
CA GLY A 27 -17.08 -12.38 24.76
C GLY A 27 -15.89 -12.28 23.81
N LEU A 28 -14.77 -12.95 24.13
CA LEU A 28 -13.58 -12.98 23.29
C LEU A 28 -13.65 -14.12 22.27
N THR A 29 -13.26 -13.82 21.03
CA THR A 29 -13.12 -14.86 19.99
C THR A 29 -11.91 -15.75 20.25
N GLN A 30 -11.94 -16.98 19.75
CA GLN A 30 -10.86 -17.96 19.93
C GLN A 30 -9.49 -17.42 19.47
N ALA A 31 -9.46 -16.63 18.40
CA ALA A 31 -8.25 -15.99 17.89
C ALA A 31 -7.71 -14.89 18.83
N GLN A 32 -8.59 -14.10 19.43
CA GLN A 32 -8.22 -13.07 20.42
C GLN A 32 -7.70 -13.71 21.71
N THR A 33 -8.33 -14.80 22.17
CA THR A 33 -7.83 -15.57 23.32
C THR A 33 -6.45 -16.14 23.05
N ALA A 34 -6.22 -16.71 21.86
CA ALA A 34 -4.93 -17.27 21.47
C ALA A 34 -3.79 -16.22 21.43
N GLN A 35 -4.10 -14.97 21.05
CA GLN A 35 -3.12 -13.87 21.02
C GLN A 35 -2.82 -13.28 22.40
N LEU A 36 -3.79 -13.27 23.31
CA LEU A 36 -3.61 -12.74 24.68
C LEU A 36 -2.79 -13.66 25.59
N VAL A 37 -2.83 -14.97 25.32
CA VAL A 37 -2.12 -16.00 26.09
C VAL A 37 -0.60 -15.76 26.18
N PRO A 38 0.16 -15.61 25.08
CA PRO A 38 1.60 -15.40 25.17
C PRO A 38 1.96 -14.08 25.87
N LEU A 39 1.12 -13.04 25.71
CA LEU A 39 1.32 -11.75 26.38
C LEU A 39 1.16 -11.86 27.90
N LEU A 40 0.18 -12.62 28.38
CA LEU A 40 -0.02 -12.88 29.82
C LEU A 40 1.13 -13.68 30.43
N VAL A 41 1.65 -14.68 29.71
CA VAL A 41 2.80 -15.47 30.17
C VAL A 41 4.05 -14.60 30.31
N ILE A 42 4.32 -13.73 29.32
CA ILE A 42 5.44 -12.78 29.36
C ILE A 42 5.27 -11.79 30.52
N LEU A 43 4.06 -11.26 30.71
CA LEU A 43 3.75 -10.34 31.82
C LEU A 43 4.04 -10.98 33.19
N ILE A 44 3.62 -12.23 33.38
CA ILE A 44 3.82 -12.98 34.63
C ILE A 44 5.30 -13.25 34.89
N VAL A 45 6.04 -13.68 33.86
CA VAL A 45 7.49 -13.94 33.98
C VAL A 45 8.24 -12.66 34.36
N ILE A 46 7.87 -11.53 33.75
CA ILE A 46 8.45 -10.22 34.05
C ILE A 46 8.07 -9.77 35.46
N ALA A 47 6.80 -9.89 35.85
CA ALA A 47 6.32 -9.53 37.18
C ALA A 47 6.99 -10.38 38.28
N GLY A 48 7.21 -11.68 38.02
CA GLY A 48 7.93 -12.59 38.92
C GLY A 48 9.41 -12.23 39.07
N GLY A 49 10.05 -11.76 38.00
CA GLY A 49 11.45 -11.33 38.02
C GLY A 49 11.72 -10.07 38.84
N VAL A 50 10.74 -9.15 38.88
CA VAL A 50 10.88 -7.85 39.58
C VAL A 50 10.84 -7.97 41.11
N PHE A 51 10.25 -9.03 41.66
CA PHE A 51 9.94 -9.15 43.09
C PHE A 51 11.02 -9.82 43.98
N THR A 52 12.20 -10.15 43.44
CA THR A 52 13.23 -10.94 44.17
C THR A 52 14.27 -10.13 44.95
N ARG A 53 14.20 -8.78 44.97
CA ARG A 53 15.06 -7.94 45.83
C ARG A 53 14.27 -6.87 46.57
N ARG A 54 14.66 -6.59 47.81
CA ARG A 54 14.15 -5.46 48.61
C ARG A 54 14.53 -4.15 47.91
N ARG A 55 13.68 -3.67 46.99
CA ARG A 55 13.84 -2.36 46.34
C ARG A 55 13.13 -1.30 47.15
N LYS A 56 13.71 -0.10 47.20
CA LYS A 56 13.12 1.06 47.87
C LYS A 56 11.79 1.41 47.19
N ALA A 57 10.78 1.86 47.95
CA ALA A 57 9.45 2.16 47.43
C ALA A 57 9.47 3.17 46.25
N SER A 58 10.46 4.06 46.21
CA SER A 58 10.71 4.99 45.10
C SER A 58 11.07 4.30 43.79
N GLU A 59 11.76 3.15 43.83
CA GLU A 59 12.13 2.38 42.63
C GLU A 59 10.94 1.58 42.08
N LEU A 60 10.04 1.13 42.95
CA LEU A 60 8.79 0.48 42.55
C LEU A 60 7.85 1.47 41.85
N MET A 61 7.75 2.69 42.37
CA MET A 61 6.95 3.77 41.75
C MET A 61 7.46 4.13 40.35
N GLY A 62 8.78 4.27 40.19
CA GLY A 62 9.40 4.52 38.88
C GLY A 62 9.16 3.38 37.88
N SER A 63 9.19 2.13 38.36
CA SER A 63 8.93 0.96 37.51
C SER A 63 7.47 0.90 37.05
N VAL A 64 6.52 1.20 37.93
CA VAL A 64 5.08 1.25 37.58
C VAL A 64 4.80 2.36 36.57
N LEU A 65 5.36 3.56 36.76
CA LEU A 65 5.20 4.67 35.81
C LEU A 65 5.78 4.35 34.44
N LEU A 66 6.93 3.67 34.39
CA LEU A 66 7.53 3.22 33.13
C LEU A 66 6.64 2.19 32.43
N TRP A 67 6.06 1.24 33.16
CA TRP A 67 5.12 0.26 32.59
C TRP A 67 3.84 0.92 32.07
N VAL A 68 3.24 1.85 32.83
CA VAL A 68 2.08 2.62 32.39
C VAL A 68 2.43 3.43 31.13
N GLY A 69 3.62 4.01 31.05
CA GLY A 69 4.10 4.70 29.86
C GLY A 69 4.21 3.76 28.64
N ILE A 70 4.84 2.60 28.80
CA ILE A 70 5.00 1.61 27.72
C ILE A 70 3.63 1.08 27.25
N PHE A 71 2.75 0.69 28.16
CA PHE A 71 1.40 0.24 27.82
C PHE A 71 0.56 1.36 27.21
N GLY A 72 0.74 2.60 27.68
CA GLY A 72 0.09 3.78 27.11
C GLY A 72 0.50 4.00 25.66
N VAL A 73 1.81 3.97 25.36
CA VAL A 73 2.33 4.08 23.99
C VAL A 73 1.83 2.92 23.12
N ALA A 74 1.89 1.67 23.62
CA ALA A 74 1.41 0.52 22.87
C ALA A 74 -0.10 0.58 22.57
N ALA A 75 -0.91 1.02 23.55
CA ALA A 75 -2.35 1.23 23.38
C ALA A 75 -2.65 2.35 22.38
N LEU A 76 -1.90 3.46 22.44
CA LEU A 76 -1.97 4.55 21.46
C LEU A 76 -1.60 4.05 20.05
N THR A 77 -0.50 3.31 19.91
CA THR A 77 -0.09 2.73 18.61
C THR A 77 -1.15 1.78 18.07
N TYR A 78 -1.77 0.94 18.91
CA TYR A 78 -2.82 0.03 18.48
C TYR A 78 -4.13 0.75 18.13
N ALA A 79 -4.52 1.74 18.93
CA ALA A 79 -5.74 2.53 18.72
C ALA A 79 -5.66 3.37 17.42
N TYR A 80 -4.48 3.88 17.09
CA TYR A 80 -4.22 4.67 15.89
C TYR A 80 -3.51 3.87 14.78
N ARG A 81 -3.55 2.54 14.83
CA ARG A 81 -2.79 1.69 13.89
C ARG A 81 -3.11 2.02 12.42
N ASP A 82 -4.37 2.28 12.11
CA ASP A 82 -4.86 2.48 10.74
C ASP A 82 -4.40 3.86 10.22
N GLU A 83 -4.47 4.90 11.06
CA GLU A 83 -3.89 6.23 10.79
C GLU A 83 -2.36 6.14 10.59
N LEU A 84 -1.67 5.41 11.46
CA LEU A 84 -0.22 5.25 11.42
C LEU A 84 0.23 4.50 10.16
N THR A 85 -0.50 3.47 9.71
CA THR A 85 -0.21 2.78 8.45
C THR A 85 -0.44 3.68 7.24
N ASN A 86 -1.46 4.54 7.26
CA ASN A 86 -1.74 5.48 6.19
C ASN A 86 -0.67 6.59 6.11
N VAL A 87 -0.23 7.10 7.25
CA VAL A 87 0.89 8.06 7.34
C VAL A 87 2.20 7.40 6.94
N ALA A 88 2.47 6.17 7.40
CA ALA A 88 3.66 5.41 7.03
C ALA A 88 3.67 5.09 5.52
N ALA A 89 2.54 4.74 4.91
CA ALA A 89 2.42 4.57 3.46
C ALA A 89 2.67 5.89 2.72
N ARG A 90 2.18 7.02 3.25
CA ARG A 90 2.39 8.36 2.69
C ARG A 90 3.86 8.82 2.77
N VAL A 91 4.54 8.52 3.88
CA VAL A 91 5.97 8.82 4.09
C VAL A 91 6.87 7.82 3.34
N ALA A 92 6.49 6.56 3.24
CA ALA A 92 7.18 5.58 2.39
C ALA A 92 7.06 5.94 0.90
N GLY A 93 5.91 6.49 0.49
CA GLY A 93 5.71 7.11 -0.83
C GLY A 93 6.57 8.36 -1.07
N GLU A 94 7.09 9.01 -0.02
CA GLU A 94 8.09 10.08 -0.13
C GLU A 94 9.44 9.53 -0.65
N PHE A 95 9.77 8.28 -0.33
CA PHE A 95 10.98 7.60 -0.79
C PHE A 95 10.78 6.82 -2.09
N ARG A 96 9.53 6.61 -2.52
CA ARG A 96 9.14 5.94 -3.77
C ARG A 96 7.92 6.65 -4.38
N PRO A 97 8.14 7.68 -5.23
CA PRO A 97 7.06 8.47 -5.84
C PRO A 97 6.07 7.68 -6.71
N GLU A 98 6.41 6.44 -7.06
CA GLU A 98 5.75 5.61 -8.07
C GLU A 98 4.57 4.76 -7.55
N VAL A 99 4.28 4.78 -6.24
CA VAL A 99 3.21 3.97 -5.64
C VAL A 99 1.95 4.80 -5.46
N ALA A 100 0.90 4.48 -6.22
CA ALA A 100 -0.43 5.04 -6.04
C ALA A 100 -0.98 4.72 -4.65
N VAL A 101 -1.53 5.72 -3.96
CA VAL A 101 -2.41 5.45 -2.81
C VAL A 101 -3.79 5.18 -3.38
N VAL A 102 -4.17 3.91 -3.41
CA VAL A 102 -5.47 3.46 -3.93
C VAL A 102 -6.44 3.34 -2.76
N ASP A 103 -7.50 4.15 -2.77
CA ASP A 103 -8.68 3.91 -1.94
C ASP A 103 -9.65 3.03 -2.75
N ALA A 104 -9.55 1.72 -2.53
CA ALA A 104 -10.35 0.73 -3.22
C ALA A 104 -11.85 0.80 -2.86
N GLU A 105 -12.22 1.40 -1.72
CA GLU A 105 -13.63 1.54 -1.33
C GLU A 105 -14.33 2.67 -2.10
N GLN A 106 -13.58 3.70 -2.52
CA GLN A 106 -14.12 4.87 -3.24
C GLN A 106 -13.84 4.86 -4.75
N GLY A 107 -13.07 3.89 -5.26
CA GLY A 107 -12.64 3.88 -6.66
C GLY A 107 -11.73 5.07 -7.01
N LEU A 108 -10.99 5.57 -6.01
CA LEU A 108 -10.15 6.76 -6.12
C LEU A 108 -8.67 6.35 -6.08
N ALA A 109 -7.95 6.63 -7.17
CA ALA A 109 -6.52 6.45 -7.26
C ALA A 109 -5.80 7.80 -7.15
N THR A 110 -4.97 7.96 -6.11
CA THR A 110 -4.19 9.19 -5.90
C THR A 110 -2.71 8.95 -6.18
N PHE A 111 -2.14 9.77 -7.06
CA PHE A 111 -0.73 9.75 -7.45
C PHE A 111 -0.07 11.06 -7.04
N ARG A 112 1.22 10.99 -6.68
CA ARG A 112 2.03 12.16 -6.37
C ARG A 112 2.85 12.58 -7.57
N ARG A 113 3.17 13.86 -7.63
CA ARG A 113 4.06 14.38 -8.67
C ARG A 113 5.48 13.86 -8.45
N GLY A 114 6.08 13.32 -9.51
CA GLY A 114 7.46 12.84 -9.49
C GLY A 114 8.47 13.99 -9.43
N MET A 115 9.73 13.66 -9.13
CA MET A 115 10.82 14.64 -9.07
C MET A 115 11.09 15.32 -10.41
N GLY A 116 10.80 14.65 -11.53
CA GLY A 116 10.92 15.19 -12.88
C GLY A 116 9.85 16.22 -13.27
N GLY A 117 8.90 16.54 -12.37
CA GLY A 117 7.85 17.52 -12.65
C GLY A 117 6.67 16.97 -13.45
N HIS A 118 6.65 15.68 -13.75
CA HIS A 118 5.53 14.97 -14.35
C HIS A 118 4.86 14.04 -13.34
N PHE A 119 3.64 13.61 -13.62
CA PHE A 119 2.98 12.56 -12.85
C PHE A 119 3.33 11.22 -13.47
N GLU A 120 4.24 10.50 -12.80
CA GLU A 120 4.64 9.14 -13.17
C GLU A 120 3.70 8.15 -12.51
N ILE A 121 3.19 7.21 -13.30
CA ILE A 121 2.23 6.19 -12.87
C ILE A 121 2.71 4.83 -13.34
N ASN A 122 2.51 3.80 -12.52
CA ASN A 122 2.67 2.42 -12.95
C ASN A 122 1.32 1.89 -13.41
N ALA A 123 1.16 1.74 -14.73
CA ALA A 123 0.02 1.07 -15.33
C ALA A 123 0.33 -0.42 -15.52
N THR A 124 -0.67 -1.28 -15.47
CA THR A 124 -0.52 -2.68 -15.88
C THR A 124 -1.17 -2.86 -17.24
N VAL A 125 -0.37 -3.07 -18.30
CA VAL A 125 -0.82 -3.28 -19.68
C VAL A 125 -0.67 -4.76 -20.02
N ASN A 126 -1.77 -5.43 -20.37
CA ASN A 126 -1.80 -6.85 -20.68
C ASN A 126 -1.10 -7.74 -19.62
N GLY A 127 -1.08 -7.31 -18.36
CA GLY A 127 -0.41 -8.01 -17.25
C GLY A 127 1.05 -7.62 -17.00
N HIS A 128 1.64 -6.76 -17.83
CA HIS A 128 2.98 -6.20 -17.62
C HIS A 128 2.91 -4.83 -16.95
N THR A 129 3.75 -4.58 -15.94
CA THR A 129 3.84 -3.26 -15.31
C THR A 129 4.65 -2.32 -16.19
N THR A 130 3.98 -1.31 -16.74
CA THR A 130 4.53 -0.30 -17.64
C THR A 130 4.55 1.06 -16.94
N PRO A 131 5.73 1.68 -16.78
CA PRO A 131 5.83 3.06 -16.30
C PRO A 131 5.28 4.01 -17.37
N MET A 132 4.39 4.91 -16.96
CA MET A 132 3.76 5.87 -17.84
C MET A 132 3.78 7.27 -17.24
N ILE A 133 3.70 8.28 -18.10
CA ILE A 133 3.46 9.66 -17.70
C ILE A 133 2.00 10.02 -18.00
N PHE A 134 1.29 10.59 -17.01
CA PHE A 134 -0.01 11.20 -17.26
C PHE A 134 0.15 12.41 -18.20
N ASP A 135 -0.53 12.37 -19.34
CA ASP A 135 -0.42 13.40 -20.36
C ASP A 135 -1.78 13.72 -21.01
N THR A 136 -2.35 14.88 -20.65
CA THR A 136 -3.59 15.39 -21.26
C THR A 136 -3.39 15.89 -22.70
N GLY A 137 -2.15 16.10 -23.13
CA GLY A 137 -1.81 16.48 -24.50
C GLY A 137 -1.79 15.29 -25.47
N ALA A 138 -1.67 14.07 -24.96
CA ALA A 138 -1.72 12.85 -25.76
C ALA A 138 -3.19 12.46 -26.04
N SER A 139 -3.56 12.41 -27.32
CA SER A 139 -4.93 12.05 -27.74
C SER A 139 -5.31 10.59 -27.46
N ALA A 140 -4.34 9.75 -27.11
CA ALA A 140 -4.54 8.35 -26.78
C ALA A 140 -3.41 7.86 -25.86
N VAL A 141 -3.60 6.67 -25.28
CA VAL A 141 -2.49 5.93 -24.66
C VAL A 141 -1.42 5.64 -25.72
N VAL A 142 -0.18 5.96 -25.42
CA VAL A 142 0.96 5.76 -26.32
C VAL A 142 2.01 4.91 -25.61
N LEU A 143 2.42 3.82 -26.24
CA LEU A 143 3.47 2.93 -25.76
C LEU A 143 4.78 3.17 -26.51
N THR A 144 5.89 3.05 -25.80
CA THR A 144 7.18 2.81 -26.45
C THR A 144 7.17 1.42 -27.08
N ILE A 145 8.04 1.18 -28.06
CA ILE A 145 8.16 -0.14 -28.69
C ILE A 145 8.57 -1.22 -27.67
N ALA A 146 9.46 -0.88 -26.74
CA ALA A 146 9.93 -1.78 -25.69
C ALA A 146 8.81 -2.17 -24.71
N ASP A 147 7.99 -1.19 -24.30
CA ASP A 147 6.85 -1.46 -23.41
C ASP A 147 5.76 -2.28 -24.11
N ALA A 148 5.54 -2.05 -25.40
CA ALA A 148 4.61 -2.84 -26.21
C ALA A 148 5.06 -4.31 -26.31
N GLU A 149 6.34 -4.55 -26.59
CA GLU A 149 6.94 -5.89 -26.61
C GLU A 149 6.84 -6.58 -25.24
N ALA A 150 7.15 -5.86 -24.17
CA ALA A 150 7.05 -6.38 -22.81
C ALA A 150 5.62 -6.71 -22.40
N ALA A 151 4.63 -6.00 -22.95
CA ALA A 151 3.21 -6.26 -22.81
C ALA A 151 2.68 -7.35 -23.78
N GLY A 152 3.56 -8.05 -24.50
CA GLY A 152 3.22 -9.17 -25.39
C GLY A 152 2.57 -8.75 -26.71
N ILE A 153 2.69 -7.49 -27.11
CA ILE A 153 2.23 -7.01 -28.42
C ILE A 153 3.26 -7.39 -29.47
N ASP A 154 2.83 -8.06 -30.56
CA ASP A 154 3.69 -8.35 -31.71
C ASP A 154 4.03 -7.04 -32.44
N THR A 155 5.23 -6.51 -32.20
CA THR A 155 5.72 -5.26 -32.79
C THR A 155 6.32 -5.44 -34.18
N ASP A 156 6.82 -6.62 -34.52
CA ASP A 156 7.43 -6.92 -35.82
C ASP A 156 6.41 -6.82 -36.97
N GLY A 157 5.14 -7.15 -36.68
CA GLY A 157 4.03 -7.05 -37.63
C GLY A 157 3.38 -5.66 -37.75
N LEU A 158 3.83 -4.66 -36.98
CA LEU A 158 3.14 -3.37 -36.90
C LEU A 158 3.46 -2.46 -38.10
N ALA A 159 2.41 -1.85 -38.65
CA ALA A 159 2.52 -0.85 -39.71
C ALA A 159 2.53 0.57 -39.12
N PHE A 160 3.74 1.15 -39.00
CA PHE A 160 3.96 2.51 -38.51
C PHE A 160 3.58 3.57 -39.56
N THR A 161 2.28 3.75 -39.78
CA THR A 161 1.74 4.60 -40.85
C THR A 161 1.19 5.93 -40.34
N ILE A 162 0.91 6.02 -39.04
CA ILE A 162 0.18 7.15 -38.45
C ILE A 162 1.19 8.22 -38.02
N PRO A 163 1.15 9.43 -38.60
CA PRO A 163 2.04 10.50 -38.17
C PRO A 163 1.68 10.94 -36.75
N VAL A 164 2.69 11.07 -35.90
CA VAL A 164 2.55 11.60 -34.54
C VAL A 164 3.51 12.75 -34.31
N SER A 165 3.09 13.71 -33.50
CA SER A 165 3.95 14.80 -33.04
C SER A 165 4.32 14.52 -31.59
N THR A 166 5.62 14.47 -31.31
CA THR A 166 6.18 14.22 -29.99
C THR A 166 7.07 15.39 -29.59
N ALA A 167 7.52 15.42 -28.33
CA ALA A 167 8.49 16.40 -27.88
C ALA A 167 9.84 16.33 -28.65
N ASN A 168 10.19 15.14 -29.17
CA ASN A 168 11.40 14.90 -29.95
C ASN A 168 11.24 15.19 -31.45
N GLY A 169 10.07 15.66 -31.88
CA GLY A 169 9.74 15.96 -33.27
C GLY A 169 8.64 15.08 -33.84
N THR A 170 8.57 14.97 -35.16
CA THR A 170 7.59 14.13 -35.84
C THR A 170 8.08 12.69 -35.92
N GLY A 171 7.18 11.75 -35.63
CA GLY A 171 7.43 10.32 -35.72
C GLY A 171 6.29 9.58 -36.39
N ARG A 172 6.39 8.26 -36.45
CA ARG A 172 5.29 7.39 -36.84
C ARG A 172 4.86 6.50 -35.68
N ALA A 173 3.60 6.12 -35.71
CA ALA A 173 3.01 5.20 -34.79
C ALA A 173 2.16 4.15 -35.52
N ALA A 174 2.02 2.99 -34.89
CA ALA A 174 1.09 1.95 -35.27
C ALA A 174 -0.07 1.93 -34.28
N ARG A 175 -1.29 1.79 -34.79
CA ARG A 175 -2.48 1.64 -33.94
C ARG A 175 -2.55 0.21 -33.43
N VAL A 176 -2.71 0.07 -32.12
CA VAL A 176 -2.94 -1.21 -31.45
C VAL A 176 -4.18 -1.12 -30.57
N ARG A 177 -4.59 -2.27 -30.02
CA ARG A 177 -5.69 -2.34 -29.07
C ARG A 177 -5.22 -3.19 -27.91
N LEU A 178 -5.19 -2.59 -26.73
CA LEU A 178 -4.78 -3.24 -25.50
C LEU A 178 -5.91 -4.15 -25.05
N ASP A 179 -5.61 -5.38 -24.66
CA ASP A 179 -6.62 -6.28 -24.13
C ASP A 179 -7.13 -5.76 -22.79
N ARG A 180 -6.19 -5.34 -21.94
CA ARG A 180 -6.46 -4.77 -20.63
C ARG A 180 -5.41 -3.72 -20.26
N ILE A 181 -5.86 -2.62 -19.67
CA ILE A 181 -5.04 -1.64 -18.98
C ILE A 181 -5.61 -1.37 -17.60
N GLU A 182 -4.75 -1.34 -16.59
CA GLU A 182 -5.12 -1.07 -15.21
C GLU A 182 -4.25 0.03 -14.62
N VAL A 183 -4.87 1.05 -14.01
CA VAL A 183 -4.18 2.19 -13.39
C VAL A 183 -4.77 2.42 -12.01
N GLY A 184 -3.98 2.18 -10.95
CA GLY A 184 -4.42 2.39 -9.58
C GLY A 184 -5.70 1.62 -9.22
N GLY A 185 -5.88 0.40 -9.74
CA GLY A 185 -7.07 -0.43 -9.54
C GLY A 185 -8.22 -0.16 -10.52
N ILE A 186 -8.15 0.90 -11.33
CA ILE A 186 -9.14 1.21 -12.37
C ILE A 186 -8.82 0.40 -13.62
N VAL A 187 -9.70 -0.53 -13.97
CA VAL A 187 -9.50 -1.46 -15.10
C VAL A 187 -10.31 -1.01 -16.32
N ARG A 188 -9.67 -1.02 -17.49
CA ARG A 188 -10.31 -0.84 -18.79
C ARG A 188 -9.85 -1.92 -19.75
N GLU A 189 -10.77 -2.38 -20.59
CA GLU A 189 -10.52 -3.42 -21.58
C GLU A 189 -10.67 -2.86 -22.99
N ARG A 190 -9.94 -3.45 -23.95
CA ARG A 190 -10.03 -3.11 -25.38
C ARG A 190 -9.76 -1.62 -25.68
N VAL A 191 -8.86 -1.01 -24.93
CA VAL A 191 -8.48 0.41 -25.08
C VAL A 191 -7.65 0.59 -26.34
N VAL A 192 -7.98 1.63 -27.13
CA VAL A 192 -7.19 2.01 -28.29
C VAL A 192 -5.91 2.69 -27.81
N ALA A 193 -4.78 2.19 -28.29
CA ALA A 193 -3.47 2.75 -28.01
C ALA A 193 -2.63 2.84 -29.29
N PHE A 194 -1.50 3.51 -29.19
CA PHE A 194 -0.53 3.63 -30.28
C PHE A 194 0.83 3.15 -29.81
N VAL A 195 1.58 2.47 -30.67
CA VAL A 195 2.98 2.13 -30.44
C VAL A 195 3.82 3.02 -31.33
N THR A 196 4.81 3.70 -30.77
CA THR A 196 5.70 4.59 -31.53
C THR A 196 6.88 3.82 -32.11
N GLU A 197 7.44 4.31 -33.23
CA GLU A 197 8.73 3.83 -33.72
C GLU A 197 9.84 4.05 -32.68
N GLY A 198 10.88 3.20 -32.73
CA GLY A 198 12.00 3.28 -31.79
C GLY A 198 12.65 4.66 -31.74
N GLY A 199 12.81 5.19 -30.52
CA GLY A 199 13.43 6.50 -30.27
C GLY A 199 12.53 7.72 -30.43
N ALA A 200 11.27 7.56 -30.88
CA ALA A 200 10.33 8.68 -30.97
C ALA A 200 9.77 9.11 -29.61
N LEU A 201 9.77 8.20 -28.62
CA LEU A 201 9.24 8.42 -27.28
C LEU A 201 10.15 7.72 -26.26
N GLU A 202 10.51 8.42 -25.19
CA GLU A 202 11.35 7.86 -24.12
C GLU A 202 10.54 7.06 -23.08
N THR A 203 9.36 7.56 -22.71
CA THR A 203 8.48 6.96 -21.71
C THR A 203 7.06 6.89 -22.24
N SER A 204 6.36 5.78 -21.99
CA SER A 204 4.95 5.60 -22.37
C SER A 204 4.05 6.68 -21.75
N LEU A 205 2.95 7.02 -22.44
CA LEU A 205 2.04 8.11 -22.06
C LEU A 205 0.64 7.56 -21.79
N LEU A 206 0.04 7.96 -20.67
CA LEU A 206 -1.36 7.75 -20.37
C LEU A 206 -2.18 8.94 -20.88
N GLY A 207 -2.73 8.78 -22.07
CA GLY A 207 -3.49 9.83 -22.76
C GLY A 207 -5.01 9.65 -22.73
N MET A 208 -5.68 10.46 -23.56
CA MET A 208 -7.13 10.68 -23.50
C MET A 208 -7.98 9.43 -23.72
N THR A 209 -7.55 8.43 -24.50
CA THR A 209 -8.33 7.17 -24.68
C THR A 209 -8.53 6.38 -23.39
N PHE A 210 -7.71 6.62 -22.36
CA PHE A 210 -7.97 6.14 -21.00
C PHE A 210 -8.64 7.22 -20.15
N LEU A 211 -8.15 8.46 -20.18
CA LEU A 211 -8.63 9.53 -19.29
C LEU A 211 -10.10 9.88 -19.49
N GLU A 212 -10.60 9.82 -20.73
CA GLU A 212 -12.02 10.07 -21.05
C GLU A 212 -12.96 8.96 -20.55
N THR A 213 -12.41 7.82 -20.13
CA THR A 213 -13.19 6.72 -19.57
C THR A 213 -13.44 6.87 -18.07
N LEU A 214 -12.76 7.81 -17.41
CA LEU A 214 -12.89 8.10 -15.99
C LEU A 214 -14.13 8.97 -15.74
N SER A 215 -14.81 8.78 -14.60
CA SER A 215 -15.86 9.71 -14.19
C SER A 215 -15.32 11.10 -13.89
N ARG A 216 -14.10 11.18 -13.33
CA ARG A 216 -13.40 12.42 -13.04
C ARG A 216 -11.89 12.19 -12.96
N TYR A 217 -11.12 13.18 -13.40
CA TYR A 217 -9.72 13.32 -13.00
C TYR A 217 -9.46 14.75 -12.51
N SER A 218 -8.56 14.90 -11.54
CA SER A 218 -8.16 16.21 -11.00
C SER A 218 -6.66 16.32 -10.86
N VAL A 219 -6.10 17.42 -11.35
CA VAL A 219 -4.68 17.70 -11.29
C VAL A 219 -4.48 18.93 -10.41
N THR A 220 -3.66 18.79 -9.39
CA THR A 220 -3.19 19.87 -8.52
C THR A 220 -1.66 19.98 -8.60
N GLN A 221 -1.06 20.91 -7.85
CA GLN A 221 0.39 21.14 -7.92
C GLN A 221 1.23 19.88 -7.64
N ASN A 222 0.76 19.02 -6.71
CA ASN A 222 1.50 17.86 -6.21
C ASN A 222 0.69 16.54 -6.23
N SER A 223 -0.59 16.58 -6.61
CA SER A 223 -1.48 15.42 -6.57
C SER A 223 -2.27 15.27 -7.87
N LEU A 224 -2.36 14.04 -8.36
CA LEU A 224 -3.23 13.60 -9.43
C LEU A 224 -4.24 12.62 -8.84
N GLU A 225 -5.52 12.90 -9.02
CA GLU A 225 -6.63 12.05 -8.59
C GLU A 225 -7.34 11.49 -9.82
N LEU A 226 -7.51 10.17 -9.90
CA LEU A 226 -8.30 9.48 -10.92
C LEU A 226 -9.48 8.79 -10.23
N GLN A 227 -10.68 8.99 -10.75
CA GLN A 227 -11.91 8.41 -10.21
C GLN A 227 -12.62 7.59 -11.29
N ASP A 228 -13.01 6.37 -10.93
CA ASP A 228 -13.80 5.47 -11.80
C ASP A 228 -15.21 6.02 -12.06
#